data_AF-A0A4Q5LCF8-F1
#
_entry.id   AF-A0A4Q5LCF8-F1
#
_cell.length_a   1.000
_cell.length_b   1.000
_cell.length_c   1.000
_cell.angle_alpha   90.00
_cell.angle_beta   90.00
_cell.angle_gamma   90.00
#
_symmetry.space_group_name_H-M   'P 1'
#
loop_
_entity.id
_entity.type
_entity.pdbx_description
1 polymer ?
#
loop_
_entity_poly.entity_id
_entity_poly.type
_entity_poly.pdbx_seq_one_letter_code
_entity_poly.pdbx_strand_id
1 'polypeptide(L)'
;MKRNLLGELQPYLTTDQPLPPMLFKFGAYHLGRGRSIWGDIYDVGNLAVNLADAHDQKTLHIFVIGKQGTQVGGANPDDFSKNVAHYSHADEAMVQPFMAATPAGDAWQVFDVRPLRRALLRKGLKVASQELEATILGYDYVVIIPETTASRNF
;
A
#
# COMPACT_ATOMS: atom_id res chain seq x y z
N MET A 1 -1.81 -13.55 8.41
CA MET A 1 -0.98 -12.41 8.86
C MET A 1 -1.53 -11.76 10.12
N LYS A 2 -2.81 -11.38 10.18
CA LYS A 2 -3.43 -10.76 11.38
C LYS A 2 -3.13 -11.44 12.72
N ARG A 3 -3.29 -12.77 12.82
CA ARG A 3 -3.06 -13.49 14.10
C ARG A 3 -1.64 -13.28 14.64
N ASN A 4 -0.64 -13.29 13.76
CA ASN A 4 0.75 -13.09 14.17
C ASN A 4 0.95 -11.63 14.61
N LEU A 5 0.42 -10.67 13.84
CA LEU A 5 0.49 -9.26 14.20
C LEU A 5 -0.21 -8.98 15.55
N LEU A 6 -1.35 -9.61 15.82
CA LEU A 6 -2.04 -9.52 17.12
C LEU A 6 -1.18 -10.06 18.28
N GLY A 7 -0.41 -11.11 18.06
CA GLY A 7 0.53 -11.62 19.05
C GLY A 7 1.57 -10.55 19.44
N GLU A 8 2.17 -9.90 18.44
CA GLU A 8 3.14 -8.81 18.68
C GLU A 8 2.49 -7.56 19.29
N LEU A 9 1.20 -7.34 19.00
CA LEU A 9 0.45 -6.20 19.52
C LEU A 9 -0.14 -6.41 20.90
N GLN A 10 0.00 -7.59 21.51
CA GLN A 10 -0.58 -7.91 22.81
C GLN A 10 -0.29 -6.83 23.90
N PRO A 11 0.92 -6.26 24.00
CA PRO A 11 1.21 -5.21 24.99
C PRO A 11 0.43 -3.90 24.78
N TYR A 12 -0.17 -3.71 23.61
CA TYR A 12 -0.85 -2.48 23.20
C TYR A 12 -2.36 -2.63 23.12
N LEU A 13 -2.93 -3.75 23.60
CA LEU A 13 -4.38 -3.98 23.54
C LEU A 13 -5.16 -3.28 24.67
N THR A 14 -4.47 -2.82 25.71
CA THR A 14 -5.07 -2.04 26.80
C THR A 14 -5.16 -0.57 26.41
N THR A 15 -6.34 0.02 26.51
CA THR A 15 -6.60 1.41 26.07
C THR A 15 -6.26 2.47 27.13
N ASP A 16 -5.63 2.07 28.24
CA ASP A 16 -5.30 2.97 29.36
C ASP A 16 -4.19 3.97 29.04
N GLN A 17 -3.45 3.75 27.95
CA GLN A 17 -2.35 4.59 27.49
C GLN A 17 -2.44 4.79 25.96
N PRO A 18 -2.00 5.95 25.44
CA PRO A 18 -1.91 6.15 24.00
C PRO A 18 -0.89 5.17 23.39
N LEU A 19 -1.12 4.76 22.14
CA LEU A 19 -0.15 3.97 21.40
C LEU A 19 1.09 4.83 21.14
N PRO A 20 2.32 4.27 21.25
CA PRO A 20 3.50 4.90 20.69
C PRO A 20 3.35 5.05 19.16
N PRO A 21 4.15 5.91 18.49
CA PRO A 21 4.22 5.91 17.04
C PRO A 21 4.61 4.52 16.52
N MET A 22 3.77 3.93 15.68
CA MET A 22 3.98 2.60 15.09
C MET A 22 4.12 2.69 13.58
N LEU A 23 5.07 1.92 13.03
CA LEU A 23 5.25 1.75 11.59
C LEU A 23 4.98 0.29 11.19
N PHE A 24 3.91 0.08 10.43
CA PHE A 24 3.60 -1.20 9.82
C PHE A 24 4.09 -1.21 8.37
N LYS A 25 5.04 -2.11 8.05
CA LYS A 25 5.55 -2.29 6.68
C LYS A 25 5.14 -3.65 6.14
N PHE A 26 4.20 -3.66 5.20
CA PHE A 26 3.71 -4.86 4.51
C PHE A 26 3.42 -4.55 3.04
N GLY A 27 3.20 -5.58 2.23
CA GLY A 27 2.79 -5.40 0.82
C GLY A 27 1.48 -4.61 0.69
N ALA A 28 1.31 -3.91 -0.44
CA ALA A 28 0.16 -3.02 -0.67
C ALA A 28 -1.21 -3.74 -0.64
N TYR A 29 -1.26 -5.05 -0.90
CA TYR A 29 -2.50 -5.81 -0.73
C TYR A 29 -2.95 -5.94 0.73
N HIS A 30 -2.06 -5.69 1.69
CA HIS A 30 -2.31 -5.93 3.11
C HIS A 30 -2.58 -4.66 3.92
N LEU A 31 -2.20 -3.49 3.43
CA LEU A 31 -2.25 -2.22 4.18
C LEU A 31 -3.42 -1.28 3.84
N GLY A 32 -4.39 -1.71 3.03
CA GLY A 32 -5.63 -0.94 2.88
C GLY A 32 -6.37 -0.83 4.22
N ARG A 33 -6.95 0.36 4.52
CA ARG A 33 -7.73 0.59 5.75
C ARG A 33 -9.03 -0.23 5.84
N GLY A 34 -9.56 -0.62 4.68
CA GLY A 34 -10.82 -1.36 4.52
C GLY A 34 -10.58 -2.69 3.82
N ARG A 35 -11.41 -2.99 2.82
CA ARG A 35 -11.19 -4.16 1.95
C ARG A 35 -9.85 -4.05 1.21
N SER A 36 -9.18 -5.18 1.03
CA SER A 36 -7.96 -5.32 0.25
C SER A 36 -8.20 -4.96 -1.22
N ILE A 37 -7.10 -4.65 -1.92
CA ILE A 37 -7.11 -4.55 -3.38
C ILE A 37 -7.42 -5.93 -4.00
N TRP A 38 -7.09 -7.03 -3.31
CA TRP A 38 -7.34 -8.41 -3.77
C TRP A 38 -8.76 -8.93 -3.44
N GLY A 39 -9.74 -8.04 -3.43
CA GLY A 39 -11.16 -8.36 -3.15
C GLY A 39 -11.59 -8.10 -1.71
N ASP A 40 -12.63 -8.82 -1.26
CA ASP A 40 -13.36 -8.54 -0.02
C ASP A 40 -12.71 -9.09 1.26
N ILE A 41 -11.39 -8.95 1.35
CA ILE A 41 -10.59 -9.38 2.50
C ILE A 41 -10.21 -8.16 3.32
N TYR A 42 -10.58 -8.14 4.60
CA TYR A 42 -10.04 -7.18 5.55
C TYR A 42 -8.74 -7.75 6.10
N ASP A 43 -7.61 -7.07 5.93
CA ASP A 43 -6.28 -7.54 6.36
C ASP A 43 -5.66 -6.64 7.45
N VAL A 44 -4.34 -6.72 7.67
CA VAL A 44 -3.60 -6.04 8.73
C VAL A 44 -3.77 -4.52 8.72
N GLY A 45 -3.98 -3.89 7.56
CA GLY A 45 -4.28 -2.46 7.47
C GLY A 45 -5.58 -2.09 8.20
N ASN A 46 -6.62 -2.91 8.07
CA ASN A 46 -7.87 -2.71 8.82
C ASN A 46 -7.68 -2.99 10.32
N LEU A 47 -6.85 -3.96 10.69
CA LEU A 47 -6.51 -4.18 12.10
C LEU A 47 -5.81 -2.96 12.71
N ALA A 48 -4.88 -2.33 11.99
CA ALA A 48 -4.20 -1.12 12.45
C ALA A 48 -5.18 0.05 12.64
N VAL A 49 -6.20 0.18 11.78
CA VAL A 49 -7.27 1.17 11.95
C VAL A 49 -8.02 0.92 13.25
N ASN A 50 -8.48 -0.32 13.48
CA ASN A 50 -9.26 -0.65 14.68
C ASN A 50 -8.44 -0.45 15.97
N LEU A 51 -7.14 -0.78 15.94
CA LEU A 51 -6.24 -0.53 17.06
C LEU A 51 -6.11 0.97 17.34
N ALA A 52 -5.84 1.78 16.31
CA ALA A 52 -5.70 3.22 16.50
C ALA A 52 -7.02 3.86 16.97
N ASP A 53 -8.16 3.45 16.38
CA ASP A 53 -9.49 3.95 16.75
C ASP A 53 -9.84 3.61 18.20
N ALA A 54 -9.51 2.40 18.67
CA ALA A 54 -9.68 2.00 20.07
C ALA A 54 -8.87 2.85 21.07
N HIS A 55 -7.84 3.56 20.59
CA HIS A 55 -7.01 4.48 21.37
C HIS A 55 -7.23 5.96 21.01
N ASP A 56 -8.34 6.30 20.35
CA ASP A 56 -8.64 7.67 19.88
C ASP A 56 -7.54 8.29 19.00
N GLN A 57 -6.79 7.43 18.29
CA GLN A 57 -5.67 7.79 17.44
C GLN A 57 -5.98 7.59 15.95
N LYS A 58 -5.10 8.15 15.11
CA LYS A 58 -5.27 8.16 13.65
C LYS A 58 -4.22 7.29 13.00
N THR A 59 -4.60 6.68 11.88
CA THR A 59 -3.66 6.00 10.99
C THR A 59 -3.34 6.83 9.76
N LEU A 60 -2.18 6.58 9.18
CA LEU A 60 -1.80 7.07 7.86
C LEU A 60 -1.44 5.88 6.98
N HIS A 61 -2.12 5.72 5.85
CA HIS A 61 -1.91 4.60 4.93
C HIS A 61 -1.25 5.10 3.64
N ILE A 62 -0.07 4.58 3.32
CA ILE A 62 0.73 4.99 2.15
C ILE A 62 0.96 3.76 1.26
N PHE A 63 0.53 3.84 0.01
CA PHE A 63 0.84 2.86 -1.04
C PHE A 63 2.09 3.34 -1.76
N VAL A 64 3.18 2.57 -1.72
CA VAL A 64 4.39 2.82 -2.53
C VAL A 64 4.53 1.73 -3.60
N ILE A 65 4.76 2.13 -4.85
CA ILE A 65 4.98 1.20 -5.97
C ILE A 65 5.90 1.80 -7.04
N GLY A 66 6.68 0.96 -7.70
CA GLY A 66 7.45 1.33 -8.88
C GLY A 66 6.63 1.23 -10.16
N LYS A 67 6.79 2.17 -11.09
CA LYS A 67 6.11 2.12 -12.39
C LYS A 67 6.77 1.13 -13.34
N GLN A 68 8.10 1.09 -13.36
CA GLN A 68 8.88 0.23 -14.25
C GLN A 68 10.33 0.10 -13.75
N GLY A 69 11.11 -0.73 -14.43
CA GLY A 69 12.56 -0.84 -14.23
C GLY A 69 12.97 -2.30 -14.04
N THR A 70 13.73 -2.56 -12.98
CA THR A 70 14.09 -3.92 -12.57
C THR A 70 13.64 -4.22 -11.14
N GLN A 71 13.33 -5.48 -10.89
CA GLN A 71 12.96 -6.02 -9.59
C GLN A 71 13.57 -7.41 -9.38
N VAL A 72 13.50 -7.93 -8.16
CA VAL A 72 13.77 -9.35 -7.90
C VAL A 72 12.53 -10.13 -8.30
N GLY A 73 12.63 -10.95 -9.35
CA GLY A 73 11.55 -11.80 -9.87
C GLY A 73 11.85 -13.30 -9.85
N GLY A 74 13.09 -13.70 -9.49
CA GLY A 74 13.52 -15.09 -9.41
C GLY A 74 13.91 -15.53 -8.00
N ALA A 75 14.22 -16.83 -7.85
CA ALA A 75 14.61 -17.46 -6.60
C ALA A 75 15.82 -18.41 -6.76
N ASN A 76 16.84 -17.98 -7.52
CA ASN A 76 18.14 -18.63 -7.57
C ASN A 76 18.88 -18.40 -6.23
N PRO A 77 19.14 -19.45 -5.44
CA PRO A 77 19.77 -19.32 -4.13
C PRO A 77 21.30 -19.16 -4.19
N ASP A 78 21.93 -19.59 -5.29
CA ASP A 78 23.39 -19.60 -5.44
C ASP A 78 23.92 -18.30 -6.06
N ASP A 79 23.09 -17.64 -6.87
CA ASP A 79 23.45 -16.43 -7.60
C ASP A 79 22.26 -15.49 -7.73
N PHE A 80 22.18 -14.54 -6.81
CA PHE A 80 21.09 -13.57 -6.74
C PHE A 80 21.06 -12.58 -7.90
N SER A 81 22.18 -12.39 -8.62
CA SER A 81 22.18 -11.53 -9.81
C SER A 81 21.26 -12.07 -10.91
N LYS A 82 21.05 -13.40 -10.94
CA LYS A 82 20.13 -14.08 -11.86
C LYS A 82 18.65 -13.92 -11.49
N ASN A 83 18.34 -13.30 -10.35
CA ASN A 83 16.97 -13.06 -9.93
C ASN A 83 16.42 -11.72 -10.42
N VAL A 84 17.26 -10.88 -11.04
CA VAL A 84 16.87 -9.59 -11.57
C VAL A 84 16.02 -9.78 -12.83
N ALA A 85 14.82 -9.19 -12.83
CA ALA A 85 13.90 -9.21 -13.96
C ALA A 85 13.41 -7.80 -14.28
N HIS A 86 13.19 -7.53 -15.57
CA HIS A 86 12.50 -6.33 -16.02
C HIS A 86 11.00 -6.45 -15.75
N TYR A 87 10.37 -5.33 -15.41
CA TYR A 87 8.92 -5.27 -15.19
C TYR A 87 8.36 -3.92 -15.64
N SER A 88 7.05 -3.88 -15.84
CA SER A 88 6.25 -2.66 -16.01
C SER A 88 4.92 -2.85 -15.30
N HIS A 89 4.52 -1.83 -14.55
CA HIS A 89 3.23 -1.70 -13.89
C HIS A 89 2.37 -0.59 -14.51
N ALA A 90 2.70 -0.14 -15.73
CA ALA A 90 2.00 0.96 -16.40
C ALA A 90 0.48 0.73 -16.50
N ASP A 91 0.07 -0.52 -16.68
CA ASP A 91 -1.33 -0.92 -16.88
C ASP A 91 -1.96 -1.58 -15.64
N GLU A 92 -1.32 -1.51 -14.47
CA GLU A 92 -1.88 -2.07 -13.24
C GLU A 92 -3.19 -1.39 -12.86
N ALA A 93 -4.30 -2.14 -12.92
CA ALA A 93 -5.65 -1.62 -12.73
C ALA A 93 -5.84 -0.91 -11.39
N MET A 94 -5.09 -1.29 -10.34
CA MET A 94 -5.15 -0.69 -9.02
C MET A 94 -4.63 0.76 -8.96
N VAL A 95 -3.77 1.16 -9.89
CA VAL A 95 -3.06 2.46 -9.85
C VAL A 95 -2.92 3.13 -11.22
N GLN A 96 -3.53 2.60 -12.27
CA GLN A 96 -3.35 3.03 -13.66
C GLN A 96 -3.42 4.56 -13.88
N PRO A 97 -4.39 5.33 -13.33
CA PRO A 97 -4.41 6.78 -13.54
C PRO A 97 -3.19 7.50 -12.95
N PHE A 98 -2.68 7.01 -11.82
CA PHE A 98 -1.49 7.55 -11.17
C PHE A 98 -0.22 7.19 -11.97
N MET A 99 -0.17 6.00 -12.56
CA MET A 99 0.90 5.59 -13.47
C MET A 99 0.93 6.44 -14.74
N ALA A 100 -0.23 6.73 -15.32
CA ALA A 100 -0.37 7.58 -16.50
C ALA A 100 0.02 9.04 -16.20
N ALA A 101 -0.32 9.55 -15.01
CA ALA A 101 0.04 10.89 -14.56
C ALA A 101 1.51 11.02 -14.13
N THR A 102 2.25 9.91 -13.99
CA THR A 102 3.66 9.92 -13.59
C THR A 102 4.58 10.00 -14.81
N PRO A 103 5.33 11.10 -14.99
CA PRO A 103 6.26 11.25 -16.10
C PRO A 103 7.44 10.27 -15.97
N ALA A 104 8.16 10.06 -17.08
CA ALA A 104 9.46 9.39 -17.04
C ALA A 104 10.52 10.27 -16.35
N GLY A 105 11.60 9.64 -15.86
CA GLY A 105 12.70 10.30 -15.16
C GLY A 105 12.75 9.91 -13.67
N ASP A 106 13.52 10.66 -12.87
CA ASP A 106 13.83 10.22 -11.50
C ASP A 106 12.89 10.78 -10.42
N ALA A 107 12.00 11.71 -10.78
CA ALA A 107 11.17 12.42 -9.82
C ALA A 107 9.97 11.59 -9.36
N TRP A 108 9.95 11.24 -8.08
CA TRP A 108 8.85 10.51 -7.46
C TRP A 108 7.58 11.37 -7.45
N GLN A 109 6.44 10.73 -7.64
CA GLN A 109 5.13 11.39 -7.57
C GLN A 109 4.40 10.95 -6.31
N VAL A 110 3.82 11.92 -5.60
CA VAL A 110 3.00 11.69 -4.41
C VAL A 110 1.60 12.24 -4.67
N PHE A 111 0.62 11.35 -4.71
CA PHE A 111 -0.78 11.69 -4.93
C PHE A 111 -1.54 11.63 -3.61
N ASP A 112 -2.10 12.75 -3.17
CA ASP A 112 -3.10 12.78 -2.10
C ASP A 112 -4.45 12.29 -2.64
N VAL A 113 -4.86 11.09 -2.24
CA VAL A 113 -6.09 10.47 -2.73
C VAL A 113 -7.29 10.71 -1.81
N ARG A 114 -7.12 11.41 -0.67
CA ARG A 114 -8.23 11.72 0.25
C ARG A 114 -9.35 12.54 -0.40
N PRO A 115 -9.08 13.54 -1.29
CA PRO A 115 -10.13 14.21 -2.05
C PRO A 115 -10.91 13.26 -2.97
N LEU A 116 -10.22 12.31 -3.62
CA LEU A 116 -10.84 11.29 -4.48
C LEU A 116 -11.72 10.34 -3.65
N ARG A 117 -11.27 9.92 -2.48
CA ARG A 117 -12.07 9.13 -1.53
C ARG A 117 -13.38 9.83 -1.18
N ARG A 118 -13.34 11.13 -0.89
CA ARG A 118 -14.56 11.92 -0.63
C ARG A 118 -15.45 12.00 -1.87
N ALA A 119 -14.89 12.13 -3.06
CA ALA A 119 -15.65 12.17 -4.31
C ALA A 119 -16.34 10.83 -4.64
N LEU A 120 -15.65 9.70 -4.40
CA LEU A 120 -16.23 8.36 -4.50
C LEU A 120 -17.43 8.20 -3.56
N LEU A 121 -17.21 8.44 -2.27
CA LEU A 121 -18.21 8.15 -1.23
C LEU A 121 -19.42 9.10 -1.24
N ARG A 122 -19.24 10.35 -1.68
CA ARG A 122 -20.25 11.41 -1.49
C ARG A 122 -20.68 12.13 -2.75
N LYS A 123 -19.94 12.00 -3.85
CA LYS A 123 -20.20 12.73 -5.10
C LYS A 123 -20.43 11.80 -6.29
N GLY A 124 -20.52 10.48 -6.06
CA GLY A 124 -20.83 9.50 -7.09
C GLY A 124 -19.75 9.34 -8.15
N LEU A 125 -18.49 9.73 -7.86
CA LEU A 125 -17.36 9.46 -8.76
C LEU A 125 -17.34 7.96 -9.09
N LYS A 126 -17.18 7.65 -10.39
CA LYS A 126 -17.00 6.28 -10.88
C LYS A 126 -15.55 6.07 -11.28
N VAL A 127 -15.04 4.88 -11.03
CA VAL A 127 -13.67 4.48 -11.36
C VAL A 127 -13.69 3.20 -12.21
N ALA A 128 -12.62 2.98 -12.96
CA ALA A 128 -12.57 1.96 -14.00
C ALA A 128 -12.51 0.52 -13.47
N SER A 129 -12.11 0.30 -12.22
CA SER A 129 -11.90 -1.03 -11.64
C SER A 129 -12.20 -1.06 -10.14
N GLN A 130 -12.49 -2.25 -9.61
CA GLN A 130 -12.71 -2.46 -8.18
C GLN A 130 -11.39 -2.30 -7.40
N GLU A 131 -10.26 -2.59 -8.03
CA GLU A 131 -8.91 -2.50 -7.48
C GLU A 131 -8.50 -1.02 -7.30
N LEU A 132 -8.84 -0.17 -8.26
CA LEU A 132 -8.62 1.29 -8.14
C LEU A 132 -9.51 1.88 -7.06
N GLU A 133 -10.77 1.45 -7.00
CA GLU A 133 -11.68 1.85 -5.93
C GLU A 133 -11.12 1.45 -4.55
N ALA A 134 -10.66 0.20 -4.40
CA ALA A 134 -10.05 -0.29 -3.17
C ALA A 134 -8.82 0.53 -2.78
N THR A 135 -8.00 0.91 -3.75
CA THR A 135 -6.82 1.76 -3.54
C THR A 135 -7.21 3.14 -3.00
N ILE A 136 -8.16 3.83 -3.63
CA ILE A 136 -8.58 5.17 -3.23
C ILE A 136 -9.30 5.15 -1.86
N LEU A 137 -10.12 4.14 -1.60
CA LEU A 137 -10.77 3.96 -0.31
C LEU A 137 -9.78 3.55 0.79
N GLY A 138 -8.79 2.72 0.44
CA GLY A 138 -7.82 2.11 1.33
C GLY A 138 -6.73 3.05 1.83
N TYR A 139 -6.18 3.87 0.94
CA TYR A 139 -4.92 4.61 1.15
C TYR A 139 -5.12 6.12 1.19
N ASP A 140 -4.33 6.85 1.98
CA ASP A 140 -4.30 8.32 2.00
C ASP A 140 -3.40 8.90 0.92
N TYR A 141 -2.28 8.24 0.66
CA TYR A 141 -1.34 8.62 -0.39
C TYR A 141 -0.99 7.43 -1.27
N VAL A 142 -0.84 7.70 -2.56
CA VAL A 142 -0.20 6.80 -3.53
C VAL A 142 1.12 7.45 -3.95
N VAL A 143 2.21 6.71 -3.82
CA VAL A 143 3.57 7.13 -4.17
C VAL A 143 4.04 6.26 -5.32
N ILE A 144 4.33 6.90 -6.44
CA ILE A 144 4.86 6.24 -7.63
C ILE A 144 6.34 6.59 -7.78
N ILE A 145 7.17 5.55 -7.82
CA ILE A 145 8.58 5.64 -8.17
C ILE A 145 8.68 5.38 -9.67
N PRO A 146 9.08 6.35 -10.52
CA PRO A 146 9.01 6.15 -11.96
C PRO A 146 9.90 5.00 -12.45
N GLU A 147 11.11 4.88 -11.91
CA GLU A 147 12.04 3.81 -12.26
C GLU A 147 12.69 3.22 -10.99
N THR A 148 12.67 1.90 -10.87
CA THR A 148 13.29 1.19 -9.74
C THR A 148 14.39 0.24 -10.21
N THR A 149 15.29 -0.08 -9.28
CA THR A 149 16.27 -1.15 -9.43
C THR A 149 15.94 -2.33 -8.52
N ALA A 150 16.36 -3.53 -8.91
CA ALA A 150 16.26 -4.70 -8.04
C ALA A 150 16.94 -4.46 -6.69
N SER A 151 16.29 -4.91 -5.61
CA SER A 151 16.86 -4.85 -4.27
C SER A 151 18.12 -5.71 -4.18
N ARG A 152 19.11 -5.23 -3.44
CA ARG A 152 20.33 -5.99 -3.14
C ARG A 152 20.13 -6.78 -1.86
N ASN A 153 20.76 -7.94 -1.77
CA ASN A 153 20.91 -8.62 -0.50
C ASN A 153 21.92 -7.88 0.38
N PHE A 154 21.75 -8.01 1.69
CA PHE A 154 22.64 -7.48 2.73
C PHE A 154 23.75 -8.48 3.04
#